data_AF-A0A1W9S3K9-F1
#
_entry.id   AF-A0A1W9S3K9-F1
#
_cell.length_a   1.000
_cell.length_b   1.000
_cell.length_c   1.000
_cell.angle_alpha   90.00
_cell.angle_beta   90.00
_cell.angle_gamma   90.00
#
_symmetry.space_group_name_H-M   'P 1'
#
loop_
_entity.id
_entity.type
_entity.pdbx_description
1 polymer ?
#
loop_
_entity_poly.entity_id
_entity_poly.type
_entity_poly.pdbx_seq_one_letter_code
_entity_poly.pdbx_strand_id
1 'polypeptide(L)'
;MANSHINPHNNSLATYSILYYILYEQGGKVARQFISYCGIYCANCPIFIAGALSDKKKKAQLAKKLSEEMGKKITPEEISCLGCRSSTKSHWTQDCKIRKCASEKGIEFCYQCEEFPCSSLHEFYKKNQEPRENLKKISKVGVDAFLAEIMKNDGRKS
;
A
#
# COMPACT_ATOMS: atom_id res chain seq x y z
N MET A 1 23.85 -38.06 -6.58
CA MET A 1 23.29 -37.54 -7.86
C MET A 1 21.78 -37.55 -7.76
N ALA A 2 21.18 -36.37 -7.59
CA ALA A 2 19.77 -36.10 -7.89
C ALA A 2 19.65 -34.57 -7.99
N ASN A 3 19.90 -34.05 -9.19
CA ASN A 3 19.62 -32.66 -9.54
C ASN A 3 18.09 -32.47 -9.51
N SER A 4 17.58 -31.81 -8.48
CA SER A 4 16.24 -31.23 -8.53
C SER A 4 16.35 -29.85 -9.15
N HIS A 5 16.11 -29.81 -10.46
CA HIS A 5 15.93 -28.57 -11.22
C HIS A 5 14.82 -27.74 -10.59
N ILE A 6 15.19 -26.58 -10.03
CA ILE A 6 14.24 -25.55 -9.62
C ILE A 6 13.60 -24.99 -10.90
N ASN A 7 12.33 -25.31 -11.11
CA ASN A 7 11.55 -24.82 -12.23
C ASN A 7 11.22 -23.33 -11.99
N PRO A 8 11.71 -22.40 -12.84
CA PRO A 8 11.59 -20.96 -12.61
C PRO A 8 10.17 -20.39 -12.81
N HIS A 9 9.18 -21.24 -13.11
CA HIS A 9 7.81 -20.80 -13.40
C HIS A 9 6.89 -20.64 -12.19
N ASN A 10 7.33 -20.95 -10.96
CA ASN A 10 6.52 -20.76 -9.75
C ASN A 10 6.96 -19.52 -8.94
N ASN A 11 6.94 -18.35 -9.60
CA ASN A 11 7.52 -17.09 -9.11
C ASN A 11 6.63 -16.32 -8.08
N SER A 12 5.56 -16.94 -7.59
CA SER A 12 4.63 -16.34 -6.62
C SER A 12 5.18 -16.45 -5.20
N LEU A 13 5.58 -17.63 -4.75
CA LEU A 13 5.94 -17.86 -3.34
C LEU A 13 7.29 -17.24 -2.93
N ALA A 14 8.24 -17.14 -3.86
CA ALA A 14 9.54 -16.51 -3.62
C ALA A 14 9.46 -14.99 -3.46
N THR A 15 8.57 -14.33 -4.21
CA THR A 15 8.34 -12.87 -4.10
C THR A 15 7.59 -12.52 -2.82
N TYR A 16 6.62 -13.34 -2.41
CA TYR A 16 5.99 -13.22 -1.09
C TYR A 16 7.00 -13.42 0.04
N SER A 17 7.94 -14.37 -0.09
CA SER A 17 8.97 -14.61 0.92
C SER A 17 9.97 -13.45 1.06
N ILE A 18 10.32 -12.74 -0.03
CA ILE A 18 11.18 -11.56 0.03
C ILE A 18 10.43 -10.34 0.60
N LEU A 19 9.18 -10.13 0.19
CA LEU A 19 8.34 -9.08 0.78
C LEU A 19 8.13 -9.34 2.28
N TYR A 20 7.93 -10.60 2.66
CA TYR A 20 7.88 -11.07 4.05
C TYR A 20 9.23 -10.88 4.76
N TYR A 21 10.36 -11.17 4.14
CA TYR A 21 11.66 -10.93 4.77
C TYR A 21 11.92 -9.42 5.03
N ILE A 22 11.59 -8.56 4.07
CA ILE A 22 11.67 -7.09 4.18
C ILE A 22 10.71 -6.55 5.25
N LEU A 23 9.48 -7.10 5.31
CA LEU A 23 8.45 -6.67 6.25
C LEU A 23 8.66 -7.22 7.68
N TYR A 24 9.33 -8.37 7.86
CA TYR A 24 9.27 -9.16 9.09
C TYR A 24 10.63 -9.32 9.81
N GLU A 25 11.80 -9.30 9.14
CA GLU A 25 13.11 -9.51 9.83
C GLU A 25 13.84 -8.22 10.26
N GLN A 26 13.55 -7.05 9.65
CA GLN A 26 14.25 -5.80 9.98
C GLN A 26 13.54 -4.87 10.98
N GLY A 27 12.65 -5.42 11.82
CA GLY A 27 12.03 -4.70 12.93
C GLY A 27 10.99 -3.65 12.49
N GLY A 28 10.05 -3.34 13.39
CA GLY A 28 8.84 -2.54 13.14
C GLY A 28 8.97 -1.18 12.44
N LYS A 29 10.17 -0.68 12.12
CA LYS A 29 10.37 0.51 11.28
C LYS A 29 10.02 0.30 9.81
N VAL A 30 10.26 -0.89 9.23
CA VAL A 30 10.00 -1.13 7.79
C VAL A 30 8.51 -1.33 7.52
N ALA A 31 7.82 -2.10 8.36
CA ALA A 31 6.38 -2.36 8.22
C ALA A 31 5.52 -1.09 8.38
N ARG A 32 5.93 -0.13 9.23
CA ARG A 32 5.30 1.20 9.35
C ARG A 32 5.26 1.95 8.01
N GLN A 33 6.24 1.71 7.12
CA GLN A 33 6.28 2.40 5.82
C GLN A 33 5.15 1.96 4.87
N PHE A 34 4.52 0.82 5.15
CA PHE A 34 3.39 0.30 4.38
C PHE A 34 2.06 0.87 4.82
N ILE A 35 2.02 1.71 5.86
CA ILE A 35 0.83 2.50 6.19
C ILE A 35 0.98 3.90 5.62
N SER A 36 0.06 4.25 4.70
CA SER A 36 0.01 5.58 4.12
C SER A 36 -0.41 6.63 5.16
N TYR A 37 -0.14 7.91 4.88
CA TYR A 37 -0.58 9.01 5.73
C TYR A 37 -2.09 8.97 6.01
N CYS A 38 -2.91 8.59 5.02
CA CYS A 38 -4.37 8.52 5.13
C CYS A 38 -4.92 7.18 5.64
N GLY A 39 -4.06 6.21 5.95
CA GLY A 39 -4.41 4.91 6.54
C GLY A 39 -4.60 3.76 5.55
N ILE A 40 -4.30 3.96 4.26
CA ILE A 40 -4.25 2.84 3.30
C ILE A 40 -3.10 1.93 3.70
N TYR A 41 -3.39 0.63 3.81
CA TYR A 41 -2.36 -0.38 3.96
C TYR A 41 -1.85 -0.81 2.58
N CYS A 42 -0.63 -0.38 2.24
CA CYS A 42 -0.03 -0.63 0.94
C CYS A 42 0.12 -2.12 0.61
N ALA A 43 0.34 -2.99 1.60
CA ALA A 43 0.50 -4.43 1.33
C ALA A 43 -0.78 -5.08 0.75
N ASN A 44 -1.95 -4.48 1.00
CA ASN A 44 -3.23 -4.91 0.42
C ASN A 44 -3.72 -4.01 -0.72
N CYS A 45 -2.92 -3.02 -1.13
CA CYS A 45 -3.29 -2.09 -2.21
C CYS A 45 -2.98 -2.70 -3.58
N PRO A 46 -3.98 -2.91 -4.46
CA PRO A 46 -3.76 -3.52 -5.77
C PRO A 46 -2.78 -2.75 -6.67
N ILE A 47 -2.77 -1.42 -6.57
CA ILE A 47 -1.86 -0.55 -7.34
C ILE A 47 -0.42 -0.74 -6.87
N PHE A 48 -0.18 -0.78 -5.56
CA PHE A 48 1.13 -1.04 -5.00
C PHE A 48 1.61 -2.45 -5.39
N ILE A 49 0.78 -3.47 -5.20
CA ILE A 49 1.13 -4.86 -5.53
C ILE A 49 1.48 -4.98 -7.03
N ALA A 50 0.66 -4.42 -7.91
CA ALA A 50 0.91 -4.45 -9.35
C ALA A 50 2.18 -3.66 -9.72
N GLY A 51 2.37 -2.47 -9.14
CA GLY A 51 3.51 -1.60 -9.37
C GLY A 51 4.84 -2.20 -8.91
N ALA A 52 4.92 -2.56 -7.63
CA ALA A 52 6.12 -3.08 -6.97
C ALA A 52 6.54 -4.47 -7.48
N LEU A 53 5.59 -5.37 -7.76
CA LEU A 53 5.90 -6.73 -8.26
C LEU A 53 6.09 -6.79 -9.78
N SER A 54 5.89 -5.67 -10.49
CA SER A 54 5.97 -5.62 -11.96
C SER A 54 5.12 -6.69 -12.68
N ASP A 55 3.98 -7.08 -12.08
CA ASP A 55 3.08 -8.10 -12.62
C ASP A 55 2.33 -7.54 -13.84
N LYS A 56 2.78 -7.92 -15.04
CA LYS A 56 2.23 -7.43 -16.32
C LYS A 56 0.72 -7.65 -16.44
N LYS A 57 0.20 -8.79 -15.97
CA LYS A 57 -1.22 -9.12 -16.09
C LYS A 57 -2.05 -8.24 -15.16
N LYS A 58 -1.63 -8.10 -13.90
CA LYS A 58 -2.30 -7.21 -12.93
C LYS A 58 -2.24 -5.75 -13.38
N LYS A 59 -1.09 -5.29 -13.90
CA LYS A 59 -0.95 -3.92 -14.44
C LYS A 59 -1.91 -3.69 -15.60
N ALA A 60 -2.03 -4.62 -16.55
CA ALA A 60 -2.96 -4.49 -17.66
C ALA A 60 -4.43 -4.44 -17.21
N GLN A 61 -4.83 -5.29 -16.26
CA GLN A 61 -6.17 -5.31 -15.69
C GLN A 61 -6.48 -4.00 -14.94
N LEU A 62 -5.55 -3.52 -14.11
CA LEU A 62 -5.70 -2.26 -13.38
C LEU A 62 -5.78 -1.06 -14.32
N ALA A 63 -4.91 -1.00 -15.32
CA ALA A 63 -4.88 0.09 -16.28
C ALA A 63 -6.21 0.24 -17.02
N LYS A 64 -6.80 -0.88 -17.46
CA LYS A 64 -8.15 -0.88 -18.05
C LYS A 64 -9.20 -0.34 -17.08
N LYS A 65 -9.29 -0.93 -15.88
CA LYS A 65 -10.27 -0.54 -14.87
C LYS A 65 -10.17 0.94 -14.50
N LEU A 66 -8.96 1.41 -14.22
CA LEU A 66 -8.72 2.80 -13.83
C LEU A 66 -8.97 3.75 -15.00
N SER A 67 -8.75 3.32 -16.24
CA SER A 67 -9.09 4.13 -17.40
C SER A 67 -10.59 4.40 -17.50
N GLU A 68 -11.39 3.37 -17.24
CA GLU A 68 -12.86 3.45 -17.24
C GLU A 68 -13.36 4.32 -16.07
N GLU A 69 -12.83 4.12 -14.86
CA GLU A 69 -13.23 4.87 -13.65
C GLU A 69 -12.85 6.36 -13.71
N MET A 70 -11.72 6.68 -14.36
CA MET A 70 -11.19 8.05 -14.44
C MET A 70 -11.56 8.77 -15.75
N GLY A 71 -12.17 8.07 -16.72
CA GLY A 71 -12.47 8.63 -18.04
C GLY A 71 -11.24 9.08 -18.82
N LYS A 72 -10.06 8.51 -18.52
CA LYS A 72 -8.77 8.87 -19.13
C LYS A 72 -8.03 7.59 -19.49
N LYS A 73 -7.37 7.54 -20.65
CA LYS A 73 -6.48 6.43 -20.99
C LYS A 73 -5.29 6.36 -20.02
N ILE A 74 -5.15 5.23 -19.35
CA ILE A 74 -4.02 4.85 -18.49
C ILE A 74 -3.39 3.59 -19.08
N THR A 75 -2.07 3.57 -19.26
CA THR A 75 -1.36 2.39 -19.76
C THR A 75 -0.83 1.51 -18.62
N PRO A 76 -0.53 0.23 -18.87
CA PRO A 76 0.07 -0.65 -17.87
C PRO A 76 1.39 -0.12 -17.31
N GLU A 77 2.18 0.59 -18.12
CA GLU A 77 3.47 1.18 -17.74
C GLU A 77 3.32 2.32 -16.74
N GLU A 78 2.19 3.06 -16.82
CA GLU A 78 1.83 4.10 -15.86
C GLU A 78 1.44 3.50 -14.48
N ILE A 79 1.19 2.19 -14.40
CA ILE A 79 1.02 1.47 -13.11
C ILE A 79 2.39 1.25 -12.47
N SER A 80 2.89 2.31 -11.84
CA SER A 80 4.12 2.32 -11.05
C SER A 80 3.86 2.93 -9.68
N CYS A 81 4.00 2.12 -8.62
CA CYS A 81 3.85 2.58 -7.24
C CYS A 81 4.75 1.75 -6.32
N LEU A 82 5.65 2.41 -5.60
CA LEU A 82 6.54 1.83 -4.60
C LEU A 82 6.11 2.19 -3.16
N GLY A 83 4.89 2.69 -3.00
CA GLY A 83 4.28 2.95 -1.69
C GLY A 83 4.18 4.44 -1.36
N CYS A 84 3.27 4.80 -0.45
CA CYS A 84 2.92 6.18 -0.15
C CYS A 84 4.10 7.01 0.40
N ARG A 85 5.01 6.36 1.13
CA ARG A 85 6.18 7.00 1.74
C ARG A 85 7.46 6.87 0.90
N SER A 86 7.41 6.23 -0.26
CA SER A 86 8.51 6.21 -1.24
C SER A 86 8.68 7.58 -1.91
N SER A 87 9.62 7.78 -2.83
CA SER A 87 9.76 9.05 -3.57
C SER A 87 8.44 9.44 -4.28
N THR A 88 8.19 10.74 -4.51
CA THR A 88 6.98 11.21 -5.22
C THR A 88 6.90 10.68 -6.66
N LYS A 89 8.06 10.53 -7.32
CA LYS A 89 8.19 9.93 -8.66
C LYS A 89 7.77 8.45 -8.71
N SER A 90 7.74 7.81 -7.55
CA SER A 90 7.41 6.40 -7.38
C SER A 90 6.03 6.18 -6.74
N HIS A 91 5.19 7.22 -6.64
CA HIS A 91 3.83 7.10 -6.17
C HIS A 91 2.86 6.99 -7.35
N TRP A 92 1.75 6.28 -7.15
CA TRP A 92 0.68 6.11 -8.15
C TRP A 92 0.24 7.42 -8.82
N THR A 93 0.25 8.51 -8.07
CA THR A 93 -0.04 9.85 -8.59
C THR A 93 0.88 10.87 -7.97
N GLN A 94 1.54 11.69 -8.79
CA GLN A 94 2.45 12.72 -8.29
C GLN A 94 1.70 13.84 -7.56
N ASP A 95 0.41 14.03 -7.85
CA ASP A 95 -0.42 15.13 -7.34
C ASP A 95 -1.27 14.75 -6.12
N CYS A 96 -0.81 13.78 -5.32
CA CYS A 96 -1.53 13.38 -4.11
C CYS A 96 -1.53 14.50 -3.06
N LYS A 97 -2.61 15.30 -3.03
CA LYS A 97 -2.78 16.43 -2.10
C LYS A 97 -2.68 16.02 -0.63
N ILE A 98 -3.19 14.84 -0.26
CA ILE A 98 -3.13 14.33 1.12
C ILE A 98 -1.69 14.08 1.54
N ARG A 99 -0.90 13.44 0.66
CA ARG A 99 0.51 13.16 0.92
C ARG A 99 1.31 14.45 1.04
N LYS A 100 1.09 15.41 0.12
CA LYS A 100 1.73 16.73 0.16
C LYS A 100 1.45 17.43 1.49
N CYS A 101 0.17 17.54 1.86
CA CYS A 101 -0.26 18.16 3.12
C CYS A 101 0.37 17.50 4.35
N ALA A 102 0.32 16.17 4.45
CA ALA A 102 0.91 15.47 5.59
C ALA A 102 2.43 15.66 5.69
N SER A 103 3.12 15.66 4.55
CA SER A 103 4.56 15.91 4.48
C SER A 103 4.91 17.34 4.88
N GLU A 104 4.15 18.34 4.44
CA GLU A 104 4.35 19.76 4.78
C GLU A 104 4.09 20.02 6.27
N LYS A 105 3.08 19.36 6.85
CA LYS A 105 2.77 19.43 8.29
C LYS A 105 3.73 18.61 9.16
N GLY A 106 4.62 17.80 8.57
CA GLY A 106 5.55 16.94 9.31
C GLY A 106 4.88 15.84 10.14
N ILE A 107 3.65 15.45 9.80
CA ILE A 107 2.90 14.42 10.53
C ILE A 107 3.12 13.04 9.92
N GLU A 108 3.20 12.02 10.77
CA GLU A 108 3.35 10.64 10.34
C GLU A 108 2.02 10.08 9.84
N PHE A 109 0.91 10.41 10.49
CA PHE A 109 -0.42 9.94 10.13
C PHE A 109 -1.43 11.08 10.19
N CYS A 110 -2.41 11.06 9.30
CA CYS A 110 -3.42 12.11 9.25
C CYS A 110 -4.22 12.23 10.55
N TYR A 111 -4.34 11.18 11.38
CA TYR A 111 -5.02 11.27 12.67
C TYR A 111 -4.31 12.19 13.68
N GLN A 112 -3.03 12.50 13.46
CA GLN A 112 -2.26 13.43 14.29
C GLN A 112 -2.57 14.90 13.96
N CYS A 113 -3.29 15.17 12.87
CA CYS A 113 -3.76 16.51 12.54
C CYS A 113 -4.96 16.87 13.42
N GLU A 114 -4.97 18.07 14.01
CA GLU A 114 -6.06 18.55 14.86
C GLU A 114 -7.41 18.62 14.12
N GLU A 115 -7.35 18.89 12.81
CA GLU A 115 -8.53 18.91 11.93
C GLU A 115 -9.01 17.51 11.51
N PHE A 116 -8.45 16.42 12.02
CA PHE A 116 -8.77 15.08 11.52
C PHE A 116 -10.16 14.58 11.95
N PRO A 117 -10.95 13.98 11.03
CA PRO A 117 -10.76 13.98 9.58
C PRO A 117 -11.13 15.34 8.96
N CYS A 118 -10.23 15.93 8.17
CA CYS A 118 -10.50 17.20 7.51
C CYS A 118 -11.43 17.00 6.30
N SER A 119 -11.97 18.08 5.73
CA SER A 119 -12.87 18.04 4.57
C SER A 119 -12.33 17.21 3.40
N SER A 120 -11.04 17.34 3.10
CA SER A 120 -10.37 16.57 2.04
C SER A 120 -10.37 15.06 2.30
N LEU A 121 -10.17 14.66 3.56
CA LEU A 121 -10.20 13.25 3.96
C LEU A 121 -11.62 12.71 4.04
N HIS A 122 -12.58 13.54 4.47
CA HIS A 122 -14.01 13.18 4.47
C HIS A 122 -14.49 12.76 3.07
N GLU A 123 -14.16 13.53 2.03
CA GLU A 123 -14.47 13.18 0.65
C GLU A 123 -13.75 11.90 0.21
N PHE A 124 -12.46 11.79 0.53
CA PHE A 124 -11.66 10.61 0.20
C PHE A 124 -12.25 9.31 0.78
N TYR A 125 -12.77 9.35 2.02
CA TYR A 125 -13.33 8.19 2.68
C TYR A 125 -14.73 7.78 2.19
N LYS A 126 -15.44 8.61 1.42
CA LYS A 126 -16.80 8.26 0.93
C LYS A 126 -16.83 6.96 0.11
N LYS A 127 -15.78 6.69 -0.67
CA LYS A 127 -15.69 5.49 -1.52
C LYS A 127 -15.13 4.28 -0.78
N ASN A 128 -14.32 4.50 0.25
CA ASN A 128 -13.74 3.42 1.07
C ASN A 128 -13.43 3.97 2.48
N GLN A 129 -14.11 3.42 3.50
CA GLN A 129 -13.93 3.81 4.90
C GLN A 129 -12.76 3.10 5.59
N GLU A 130 -12.28 1.97 5.04
CA GLU A 130 -11.21 1.16 5.65
C GLU A 130 -9.97 1.99 6.04
N PRO A 131 -9.45 2.93 5.21
CA PRO A 131 -8.31 3.74 5.61
C PRO A 131 -8.57 4.61 6.84
N ARG A 132 -9.79 5.13 7.00
CA ARG A 132 -10.19 5.91 8.19
C ARG A 132 -10.22 5.03 9.42
N GLU A 133 -10.75 3.81 9.30
CA GLU A 133 -10.84 2.84 10.38
C GLU A 133 -9.45 2.40 10.83
N ASN A 134 -8.54 2.16 9.88
CA ASN A 134 -7.14 1.88 10.15
C ASN A 134 -6.51 2.99 10.99
N LEU A 135 -6.67 4.27 10.60
CA LEU A 135 -6.13 5.40 11.37
C LEU A 135 -6.75 5.51 12.77
N LYS A 136 -8.07 5.31 12.91
CA LYS A 136 -8.75 5.31 14.23
C LYS A 136 -8.26 4.19 15.14
N LYS A 137 -7.86 3.06 14.56
CA LYS A 137 -7.34 1.93 15.32
C LYS A 137 -5.89 2.18 15.72
N ILE A 138 -5.07 2.61 14.77
CA ILE A 138 -3.66 2.99 15.01
C ILE A 138 -3.58 4.05 16.11
N SER A 139 -4.49 5.05 16.13
CA SER A 139 -4.50 6.08 17.17
C SER A 139 -4.79 5.54 18.58
N LYS A 140 -5.38 4.35 18.70
CA LYS A 140 -5.72 3.71 19.97
C LYS A 140 -4.67 2.69 20.41
N VAL A 141 -4.18 1.86 19.49
CA VAL A 141 -3.33 0.71 19.81
C VAL A 141 -1.87 0.89 19.40
N GLY A 142 -1.55 1.95 18.65
CA GLY A 142 -0.24 2.15 18.04
C GLY A 142 -0.06 1.33 16.76
N VAL A 143 0.90 1.76 15.93
CA VAL A 143 1.13 1.16 14.60
C VAL A 143 1.60 -0.29 14.69
N ASP A 144 2.47 -0.60 15.65
CA ASP A 144 3.07 -1.94 15.77
C ASP A 144 2.01 -2.99 16.14
N ALA A 145 1.13 -2.68 17.09
CA ALA A 145 0.03 -3.57 17.48
C ALA A 145 -0.99 -3.75 16.34
N PHE A 146 -1.30 -2.65 15.63
CA PHE A 146 -2.17 -2.70 14.46
C PHE A 146 -1.62 -3.62 13.37
N LEU A 147 -0.33 -3.48 13.03
CA LEU A 147 0.34 -4.33 12.04
C LEU A 147 0.36 -5.79 12.48
N ALA A 148 0.71 -6.07 13.73
CA ALA A 148 0.75 -7.43 14.26
C ALA A 148 -0.62 -8.13 14.17
N GLU A 149 -1.71 -7.38 14.33
CA GLU A 149 -3.06 -7.91 14.18
C GLU A 149 -3.41 -8.22 12.72
N ILE A 150 -3.14 -7.29 11.80
CA ILE A 150 -3.40 -7.51 10.37
C ILE A 150 -2.62 -8.71 9.86
N MET A 151 -1.36 -8.85 10.27
CA MET A 151 -0.50 -9.97 9.87
C MET A 151 -1.05 -11.33 10.35
N LYS A 152 -1.64 -11.39 11.56
CA LYS A 152 -2.31 -12.60 12.07
C LYS A 152 -3.57 -12.96 11.28
N ASN A 153 -4.23 -11.98 10.68
CA ASN A 153 -5.48 -12.16 9.95
C ASN A 153 -5.25 -12.51 8.48
N ASP A 154 -4.19 -11.98 7.84
CA ASP A 154 -3.83 -12.36 6.46
C ASP A 154 -3.31 -13.81 6.37
N GLY A 155 -2.65 -14.32 7.43
CA GLY A 155 -2.18 -15.72 7.51
C GLY A 155 -3.25 -16.80 7.63
N ARG A 156 -4.55 -16.46 7.64
CA ARG A 156 -5.67 -17.42 7.68
C ARG A 156 -6.42 -17.58 6.35
N LYS A 157 -5.97 -16.92 5.28
CA LYS A 157 -6.48 -17.18 3.93
C LYS A 157 -5.62 -18.25 3.26
N SER A 158 -5.64 -19.46 3.82
CA SER A 158 -5.19 -20.69 3.17
C SER A 158 -6.39 -21.42 2.57
#